data_AF-A0A1N7ER10-F1
#
_entry.id   AF-A0A1N7ER10-F1
#
_cell.length_a   1.000
_cell.length_b   1.000
_cell.length_c   1.000
_cell.angle_alpha   90.00
_cell.angle_beta   90.00
_cell.angle_gamma   90.00
#
_symmetry.space_group_name_H-M   'P 1'
#
loop_
_entity.id
_entity.type
_entity.pdbx_description
1 polymer ?
#
loop_
_entity_poly.entity_id
_entity_poly.type
_entity_poly.pdbx_seq_one_letter_code
_entity_poly.pdbx_strand_id
1 'polypeptide(L)'
;MVLAMARPRLHTLDDLLDVAEHIVTSGDPAGLTLRSLATAAGASNGSIYHAFKSKDQLLARLWLRSWSRLGDLMGEALSAATDGGRDGVGRDAVVAVALAPAEFADRFPASARLFFAQRRDQLFSLDLPDDLEAELQSVQKRFVELLITLAKGVWGRADREAVEAISVCVVDIPTGILRRLILEDREVDPASRTRLEAAVRAVATLSPPPPTRTSRSNS
;
A
#
# COMPACT_ATOMS: atom_id res chain seq x y z
N MET A 1 22.31 -25.54 -40.02
CA MET A 1 21.56 -24.29 -39.77
C MET A 1 20.42 -24.62 -38.82
N VAL A 2 20.65 -24.49 -37.51
CA VAL A 2 19.62 -24.75 -36.49
C VAL A 2 18.96 -23.41 -36.18
N LEU A 3 17.68 -23.26 -36.55
CA LEU A 3 16.84 -22.18 -36.05
C LEU A 3 16.75 -22.33 -34.53
N ALA A 4 17.48 -21.50 -33.80
CA ALA A 4 17.27 -21.33 -32.37
C ALA A 4 15.88 -20.71 -32.19
N MET A 5 14.87 -21.56 -31.99
CA MET A 5 13.59 -21.11 -31.45
C MET A 5 13.89 -20.45 -30.10
N ALA A 6 13.83 -19.12 -30.05
CA ALA A 6 13.74 -18.41 -28.80
C ALA A 6 12.50 -18.97 -28.07
N ARG A 7 12.74 -19.72 -27.00
CA ARG A 7 11.68 -20.26 -26.14
C ARG A 7 10.79 -19.08 -25.75
N PRO A 8 9.46 -19.15 -25.91
CA PRO A 8 8.59 -18.07 -25.45
C PRO A 8 8.91 -17.85 -23.97
N ARG A 9 9.39 -16.65 -23.62
CA ARG A 9 9.54 -16.29 -22.21
C ARG A 9 8.13 -16.32 -21.63
N LEU A 10 7.86 -17.30 -20.79
CA LEU A 10 6.62 -17.33 -20.02
C LEU A 10 6.72 -16.17 -19.03
N HIS A 11 6.12 -15.05 -19.37
CA HIS A 11 6.01 -13.92 -18.45
C HIS A 11 4.96 -14.28 -17.42
N THR A 12 5.37 -14.33 -16.16
CA THR A 12 4.42 -14.43 -15.05
C THR A 12 3.62 -13.13 -14.95
N LEU A 13 2.50 -13.18 -14.23
CA LEU A 13 1.75 -11.96 -13.93
C LEU A 13 2.63 -10.91 -13.22
N ASP A 14 3.53 -11.38 -12.35
CA ASP A 14 4.43 -10.54 -11.58
C ASP A 14 5.44 -9.81 -12.49
N ASP A 15 6.03 -10.52 -13.46
CA ASP A 15 6.94 -9.93 -14.46
C ASP A 15 6.25 -8.84 -15.28
N LEU A 16 4.99 -9.06 -15.67
CA LEU A 16 4.22 -8.08 -16.46
C LEU A 16 3.88 -6.84 -15.63
N LEU A 17 3.58 -7.02 -14.34
CA LEU A 17 3.34 -5.91 -13.43
C LEU A 17 4.62 -5.10 -13.18
N ASP A 18 5.80 -5.74 -13.06
CA ASP A 18 7.08 -5.01 -12.95
C ASP A 18 7.35 -4.13 -14.18
N VAL A 19 7.11 -4.65 -15.39
CA VAL A 19 7.22 -3.87 -16.63
C VAL A 19 6.23 -2.70 -16.62
N ALA A 20 4.99 -2.93 -16.19
CA ALA A 20 3.98 -1.87 -16.12
C ALA A 20 4.34 -0.79 -15.09
N GLU A 21 4.87 -1.17 -13.91
CA GLU A 21 5.40 -0.23 -12.91
C GLU A 21 6.52 0.64 -13.49
N HIS A 22 7.43 0.04 -14.27
CA HIS A 22 8.51 0.77 -14.93
C HIS A 22 8.00 1.77 -15.97
N ILE A 23 6.99 1.41 -16.76
CA ILE A 23 6.36 2.31 -17.75
C ILE A 23 5.76 3.54 -17.05
N VAL A 24 5.02 3.35 -15.97
CA VAL A 24 4.34 4.46 -15.28
C VAL A 24 5.33 5.39 -14.58
N THR A 25 6.45 4.85 -14.10
CA THR A 25 7.44 5.62 -13.34
C THR A 25 8.45 6.35 -14.21
N SER A 26 8.74 5.84 -15.41
CA SER A 26 9.76 6.39 -16.31
C SER A 26 9.22 7.41 -17.33
N GLY A 27 7.91 7.64 -17.37
CA GLY A 27 7.28 8.49 -18.39
C GLY A 27 5.92 9.06 -17.96
N ASP A 28 5.12 9.47 -18.93
CA ASP A 28 3.73 9.90 -18.70
C ASP A 28 2.86 8.69 -18.33
N PRO A 29 2.21 8.66 -17.15
CA PRO A 29 1.29 7.60 -16.75
C PRO A 29 0.17 7.32 -17.77
N ALA A 30 -0.22 8.31 -18.58
CA ALA A 30 -1.18 8.12 -19.66
C ALA A 30 -0.69 7.14 -20.74
N GLY A 31 0.63 6.96 -20.87
CA GLY A 31 1.30 6.04 -21.79
C GLY A 31 1.16 4.55 -21.44
N LEU A 32 0.66 4.21 -20.24
CA LEU A 32 0.37 2.82 -19.90
C LEU A 32 -0.88 2.34 -20.65
N THR A 33 -0.68 1.37 -21.55
CA THR A 33 -1.72 0.67 -22.30
C THR A 33 -1.35 -0.81 -22.37
N LEU A 34 -2.32 -1.69 -22.65
CA LEU A 34 -2.02 -3.12 -22.86
C LEU A 34 -1.04 -3.34 -24.02
N ARG A 35 -1.06 -2.48 -25.04
CA ARG A 35 -0.16 -2.57 -26.20
C ARG A 35 1.26 -2.10 -25.88
N SER A 36 1.40 -0.99 -25.15
CA SER A 36 2.73 -0.54 -24.69
C SER A 36 3.34 -1.53 -23.70
N LEU A 37 2.52 -2.16 -22.84
CA LEU A 37 2.94 -3.27 -21.99
C LEU A 37 3.40 -4.49 -22.79
N ALA A 38 2.62 -4.94 -23.79
CA ALA A 38 3.00 -6.06 -24.66
C ALA A 38 4.37 -5.82 -25.33
N THR A 39 4.53 -4.60 -25.86
CA THR A 39 5.76 -4.18 -26.54
C THR A 39 6.95 -4.17 -25.58
N ALA A 40 6.80 -3.55 -24.41
CA ALA A 40 7.87 -3.45 -23.42
C ALA A 40 8.25 -4.81 -22.80
N ALA A 41 7.27 -5.69 -22.58
CA ALA A 41 7.49 -7.03 -22.06
C ALA A 41 8.07 -8.00 -23.11
N GLY A 42 7.97 -7.67 -24.40
CA GLY A 42 8.26 -8.62 -25.49
C GLY A 42 7.24 -9.76 -25.58
N ALA A 43 6.02 -9.55 -25.08
CA ALA A 43 4.93 -10.51 -25.07
C ALA A 43 3.99 -10.30 -26.27
N SER A 44 3.26 -11.34 -26.66
CA SER A 44 2.21 -11.19 -27.67
C SER A 44 1.02 -10.41 -27.09
N ASN A 45 0.31 -9.65 -27.93
CA ASN A 45 -0.94 -9.00 -27.51
C ASN A 45 -1.94 -10.02 -26.94
N GLY A 46 -2.05 -11.21 -27.55
CA GLY A 46 -2.94 -12.27 -27.07
C GLY A 46 -2.61 -12.73 -25.64
N SER A 47 -1.33 -12.86 -25.31
CA SER A 47 -0.86 -13.17 -23.95
C SER A 47 -1.21 -12.07 -22.95
N ILE A 48 -1.06 -10.80 -23.34
CA ILE A 48 -1.46 -9.67 -22.49
C ILE A 48 -2.98 -9.61 -22.31
N TYR A 49 -3.79 -9.79 -23.35
CA TYR A 49 -5.26 -9.82 -23.23
C TYR A 49 -5.78 -11.04 -22.44
N HIS A 50 -4.99 -12.12 -22.37
CA HIS A 50 -5.28 -13.24 -21.49
C HIS A 50 -5.03 -12.86 -20.01
N ALA A 51 -3.91 -12.18 -19.73
CA ALA A 51 -3.56 -11.74 -18.37
C ALA A 51 -4.42 -10.56 -17.88
N PHE A 52 -4.69 -9.60 -18.75
CA PHE A 52 -5.41 -8.36 -18.47
C PHE A 52 -6.50 -8.14 -19.52
N LYS A 53 -7.77 -8.27 -19.11
CA LYS A 53 -8.94 -8.05 -19.97
C LYS A 53 -9.12 -6.58 -20.35
N SER A 54 -8.65 -5.66 -19.51
CA SER A 54 -8.78 -4.21 -19.71
C SER A 54 -7.61 -3.45 -19.06
N LYS A 55 -7.47 -2.17 -19.43
CA LYS A 55 -6.54 -1.24 -18.74
C LYS A 55 -6.91 -1.07 -17.26
N ASP A 56 -8.20 -1.00 -16.96
CA ASP A 56 -8.70 -0.91 -15.58
C ASP A 56 -8.30 -2.13 -14.76
N GLN A 57 -8.37 -3.34 -15.32
CA GLN A 57 -7.91 -4.54 -14.62
C GLN A 57 -6.41 -4.52 -14.36
N LEU A 58 -5.60 -4.00 -15.30
CA LEU A 58 -4.16 -3.79 -15.09
C LEU A 58 -3.90 -2.80 -13.96
N LEU A 59 -4.58 -1.65 -13.96
CA LEU A 59 -4.43 -0.63 -12.91
C LEU A 59 -4.88 -1.14 -11.54
N ALA A 60 -5.98 -1.89 -11.47
CA ALA A 60 -6.46 -2.53 -10.25
C ALA A 60 -5.45 -3.54 -9.69
N ARG A 61 -4.80 -4.34 -10.55
CA ARG A 61 -3.75 -5.26 -10.11
C ARG A 61 -2.47 -4.55 -9.66
N LEU A 62 -2.07 -3.47 -10.32
CA LEU A 62 -0.94 -2.63 -9.88
C LEU A 62 -1.21 -2.01 -8.50
N TRP A 63 -2.43 -1.50 -8.29
CA TRP A 63 -2.86 -0.97 -7.01
C TRP A 63 -2.87 -2.06 -5.93
N LEU A 64 -3.47 -3.21 -6.22
CA LEU A 64 -3.52 -4.35 -5.31
C LEU A 64 -2.11 -4.83 -4.91
N ARG A 65 -1.19 -4.95 -5.87
CA ARG A 65 0.21 -5.29 -5.61
C ARG A 65 0.88 -4.28 -4.69
N SER A 66 0.72 -2.99 -4.98
CA SER A 66 1.32 -1.91 -4.19
C SER A 66 0.80 -1.91 -2.76
N TRP A 67 -0.52 -2.04 -2.58
CA TRP A 67 -1.12 -2.12 -1.25
C TRP A 67 -0.70 -3.39 -0.51
N SER A 68 -0.66 -4.54 -1.18
CA SER A 68 -0.25 -5.81 -0.56
C SER A 68 1.19 -5.73 -0.06
N ARG A 69 2.11 -5.23 -0.88
CA ARG A 69 3.52 -4.97 -0.48
C ARG A 69 3.60 -4.08 0.77
N LEU A 70 2.90 -2.94 0.78
CA LEU A 70 2.90 -2.06 1.94
C LEU A 70 2.28 -2.72 3.18
N GLY A 71 1.17 -3.43 3.01
CA GLY A 71 0.48 -4.15 4.09
C GLY A 71 1.34 -5.25 4.70
N ASP A 72 2.08 -5.99 3.88
CA ASP A 72 3.00 -7.02 4.33
C ASP A 72 4.16 -6.40 5.14
N LEU A 73 4.73 -5.27 4.69
CA LEU A 73 5.76 -4.52 5.44
C LEU A 73 5.22 -3.99 6.79
N MET A 74 3.98 -3.49 6.81
CA MET A 74 3.33 -3.06 8.06
C MET A 74 3.11 -4.25 9.01
N GLY A 75 2.75 -5.43 8.48
CA GLY A 75 2.62 -6.66 9.26
C GLY A 75 3.95 -7.13 9.83
N GLU A 76 5.01 -7.16 9.02
CA GLU A 76 6.39 -7.48 9.42
C GLU A 76 6.86 -6.53 10.55
N ALA A 77 6.64 -5.23 10.37
CA ALA A 77 7.00 -4.21 11.37
C ALA A 77 6.25 -4.40 12.69
N LEU A 78 4.96 -4.72 12.65
CA LEU A 78 4.16 -5.03 13.83
C LEU A 78 4.70 -6.28 14.55
N SER A 79 4.91 -7.38 13.83
CA SER A 79 5.44 -8.63 14.40
C SER A 79 6.80 -8.41 15.05
N ALA A 80 7.74 -7.76 14.36
CA ALA A 80 9.07 -7.47 14.87
C ALA A 80 9.04 -6.60 16.14
N ALA A 81 8.11 -5.64 16.22
CA ALA A 81 7.96 -4.80 17.40
C ALA A 81 7.37 -5.55 18.62
N THR A 82 6.60 -6.61 18.38
CA THR A 82 5.96 -7.40 19.45
C THR A 82 6.78 -8.58 19.96
N ASP A 83 7.71 -9.11 19.17
CA ASP A 83 8.51 -10.28 19.53
C ASP A 83 9.54 -10.01 20.67
N GLY A 84 9.81 -8.74 20.98
CA GLY A 84 10.80 -8.30 21.98
C GLY A 84 10.40 -8.45 23.46
N GLY A 85 9.23 -9.02 23.78
CA GLY A 85 8.88 -9.47 25.14
C GLY A 85 8.56 -8.39 26.18
N ARG A 86 8.40 -7.12 25.80
CA ARG A 86 7.91 -6.06 26.70
C ARG A 86 6.47 -5.71 26.33
N ASP A 87 5.55 -5.96 27.27
CA ASP A 87 4.21 -5.36 27.34
C ASP A 87 3.38 -5.29 26.04
N GLY A 88 3.32 -6.38 25.27
CA GLY A 88 2.37 -6.53 24.15
C GLY A 88 2.48 -5.46 23.04
N VAL A 89 1.40 -5.26 22.29
CA VAL A 89 1.34 -4.20 21.26
C VAL A 89 1.31 -2.85 21.96
N GLY A 90 2.32 -2.00 21.76
CA GLY A 90 2.42 -0.69 22.40
C GLY A 90 2.70 0.46 21.44
N ARG A 91 3.12 1.61 21.96
CA ARG A 91 3.45 2.80 21.15
C ARG A 91 4.60 2.54 20.18
N ASP A 92 5.56 1.71 20.56
CA ASP A 92 6.69 1.34 19.68
C ASP A 92 6.23 0.58 18.44
N ALA A 93 5.19 -0.25 18.55
CA ALA A 93 4.60 -0.91 17.39
C ALA A 93 3.92 0.08 16.43
N VAL A 94 3.27 1.13 16.95
CA VAL A 94 2.70 2.21 16.11
C VAL A 94 3.80 2.93 15.33
N VAL A 95 4.92 3.24 15.99
CA VAL A 95 6.08 3.87 15.35
C VAL A 95 6.67 2.98 14.26
N ALA A 96 6.88 1.70 14.55
CA ALA A 96 7.43 0.74 13.59
C ALA A 96 6.53 0.64 12.34
N VAL A 97 5.23 0.47 12.53
CA VAL A 97 4.24 0.42 11.44
C VAL A 97 4.21 1.74 10.66
N ALA A 98 4.25 2.88 11.34
CA ALA A 98 4.24 4.20 10.69
C ALA A 98 5.50 4.48 9.86
N LEU A 99 6.62 3.80 10.14
CA LEU A 99 7.86 3.88 9.36
C LEU A 99 7.87 2.94 8.14
N ALA A 100 7.00 1.92 8.09
CA ALA A 100 6.92 0.98 6.97
C ALA A 100 6.75 1.63 5.59
N PRO A 101 6.02 2.76 5.42
CA PRO A 101 5.97 3.46 4.13
C PRO A 101 7.33 3.99 3.64
N ALA A 102 8.28 4.30 4.54
CA ALA A 102 9.63 4.68 4.15
C ALA A 102 10.41 3.47 3.62
N GLU A 103 10.31 2.32 4.29
CA GLU A 103 10.89 1.05 3.80
C GLU A 103 10.25 0.61 2.48
N PHE A 104 8.95 0.82 2.32
CA PHE A 104 8.22 0.55 1.07
C PHE A 104 8.79 1.36 -0.09
N ALA A 105 9.11 2.64 0.14
CA ALA A 105 9.75 3.49 -0.86
C ALA A 105 11.17 3.00 -1.23
N ASP A 106 11.92 2.45 -0.27
CA ASP A 106 13.26 1.92 -0.52
C ASP A 106 13.22 0.59 -1.29
N ARG A 107 12.37 -0.34 -0.87
CA ARG A 107 12.30 -1.71 -1.42
C ARG A 107 11.53 -1.76 -2.75
N PHE A 108 10.51 -0.92 -2.91
CA PHE A 108 9.57 -0.96 -4.02
C PHE A 108 9.25 0.46 -4.51
N PRO A 109 10.26 1.24 -4.98
CA PRO A 109 10.08 2.66 -5.31
C PRO A 109 8.96 2.90 -6.34
N ALA A 110 8.81 2.00 -7.31
CA ALA A 110 7.78 2.13 -8.33
C ALA A 110 6.36 1.91 -7.79
N SER A 111 6.15 0.86 -6.99
CA SER A 111 4.89 0.65 -6.27
C SER A 111 4.59 1.81 -5.32
N ALA A 112 5.60 2.34 -4.63
CA ALA A 112 5.43 3.47 -3.71
C ALA A 112 4.94 4.72 -4.45
N ARG A 113 5.57 5.06 -5.58
CA ARG A 113 5.12 6.19 -6.41
C ARG A 113 3.69 6.00 -6.89
N LEU A 114 3.34 4.82 -7.39
CA LEU A 114 1.96 4.51 -7.81
C LEU A 114 0.96 4.65 -6.66
N PHE A 115 1.28 4.08 -5.50
CA PHE A 115 0.46 4.11 -4.31
C PHE A 115 0.18 5.54 -3.83
N PHE A 116 1.23 6.36 -3.72
CA PHE A 116 1.12 7.72 -3.20
C PHE A 116 0.64 8.76 -4.23
N ALA A 117 0.72 8.46 -5.52
CA ALA A 117 0.26 9.36 -6.58
C ALA A 117 -1.27 9.39 -6.67
N GLN A 118 -1.94 8.30 -6.29
CA GLN A 118 -3.32 8.06 -6.70
C GLN A 118 -4.31 8.20 -5.54
N ARG A 119 -5.54 8.59 -5.87
CA ARG A 119 -6.70 8.32 -5.02
C ARG A 119 -7.45 7.11 -5.59
N ARG A 120 -7.83 6.16 -4.74
CA ARG A 120 -8.49 4.90 -5.15
C ARG A 120 -9.70 5.13 -6.09
N ASP A 121 -10.46 6.18 -5.85
CA ASP A 121 -11.67 6.56 -6.60
C ASP A 121 -11.40 7.07 -8.03
N GLN A 122 -10.14 7.28 -8.41
CA GLN A 122 -9.75 7.80 -9.73
C GLN A 122 -8.98 6.79 -10.58
N LEU A 123 -8.70 5.61 -10.04
CA LEU A 123 -7.72 4.67 -10.59
C LEU A 123 -8.32 3.65 -11.58
N PHE A 124 -9.55 3.19 -11.33
CA PHE A 124 -10.25 2.22 -12.17
C PHE A 124 -11.76 2.28 -11.90
N SER A 125 -12.57 1.85 -12.87
CA SER A 125 -14.02 1.74 -12.70
C SER A 125 -14.40 0.63 -11.69
N LEU A 126 -15.64 0.69 -11.17
CA LEU A 126 -16.17 -0.31 -10.22
C LEU A 126 -16.53 -1.65 -10.87
N ASP A 127 -16.40 -1.78 -12.18
CA ASP A 127 -16.73 -3.00 -12.94
C ASP A 127 -15.48 -3.90 -13.05
N LEU A 128 -15.09 -4.47 -11.90
CA LEU A 128 -13.98 -5.41 -11.81
C LEU A 128 -14.51 -6.85 -11.69
N PRO A 129 -13.74 -7.86 -12.13
CA PRO A 129 -14.07 -9.25 -11.85
C PRO A 129 -14.19 -9.54 -10.36
N ASP A 130 -15.15 -10.39 -9.98
CA ASP A 130 -15.49 -10.72 -8.58
C ASP A 130 -14.28 -11.18 -7.75
N ASP A 131 -13.36 -11.93 -8.35
CA ASP A 131 -12.13 -12.40 -7.70
C ASP A 131 -11.21 -11.23 -7.32
N LEU A 132 -11.01 -10.29 -8.24
CA LEU A 132 -10.18 -9.12 -8.01
C LEU A 132 -10.84 -8.14 -7.02
N GLU A 133 -12.16 -8.00 -7.06
CA GLU A 133 -12.88 -7.23 -6.05
C GLU A 133 -12.71 -7.86 -4.66
N ALA A 134 -12.88 -9.17 -4.52
CA ALA A 134 -12.70 -9.87 -3.27
C ALA A 134 -11.27 -9.72 -2.70
N GLU A 135 -10.24 -9.76 -3.56
CA GLU A 135 -8.85 -9.51 -3.17
C GLU A 135 -8.64 -8.08 -2.63
N LEU A 136 -9.20 -7.07 -3.31
CA LEU A 136 -9.14 -5.67 -2.86
C LEU A 136 -9.84 -5.49 -1.50
N GLN A 137 -10.99 -6.13 -1.29
CA GLN A 137 -11.71 -6.09 -0.02
C GLN A 137 -10.95 -6.80 1.10
N SER A 138 -10.32 -7.95 0.81
CA SER A 138 -9.47 -8.68 1.75
C SER A 138 -8.30 -7.82 2.24
N VAL A 139 -7.64 -7.14 1.30
CA VAL A 139 -6.53 -6.23 1.60
C VAL A 139 -6.97 -5.04 2.46
N GLN A 140 -8.13 -4.43 2.14
CA GLN A 140 -8.70 -3.37 2.97
C GLN A 140 -9.04 -3.87 4.38
N LYS A 141 -9.63 -5.05 4.51
CA LYS A 141 -10.00 -5.65 5.79
C LYS A 141 -8.77 -5.89 6.67
N ARG A 142 -7.68 -6.46 6.10
CA ARG A 142 -6.41 -6.65 6.81
C ARG A 142 -5.85 -5.34 7.36
N PHE A 143 -5.94 -4.26 6.59
CA PHE A 143 -5.48 -2.95 7.03
C PHE A 143 -6.31 -2.42 8.21
N VAL A 144 -7.63 -2.53 8.17
CA VAL A 144 -8.51 -2.14 9.28
C VAL A 144 -8.24 -2.97 10.54
N GLU A 145 -8.03 -4.28 10.40
CA GLU A 145 -7.67 -5.17 11.51
C GLU A 145 -6.35 -4.76 12.18
N LEU A 146 -5.36 -4.33 11.38
CA LEU A 146 -4.10 -3.79 11.88
C LEU A 146 -4.32 -2.50 12.70
N LEU A 147 -5.14 -1.56 12.22
CA LEU A 147 -5.46 -0.33 12.96
C LEU A 147 -6.12 -0.63 14.31
N ILE A 148 -7.07 -1.58 14.31
CA ILE A 148 -7.77 -2.03 15.53
C ILE A 148 -6.78 -2.67 16.51
N THR A 149 -5.84 -3.47 16.01
CA THR A 149 -4.84 -4.16 16.83
C THR A 149 -3.93 -3.15 17.54
N LEU A 150 -3.43 -2.16 16.81
CA LEU A 150 -2.64 -1.06 17.37
C LEU A 150 -3.45 -0.25 18.40
N ALA A 151 -4.71 0.09 18.11
CA ALA A 151 -5.56 0.87 19.01
C ALA A 151 -5.80 0.13 20.35
N LYS A 152 -6.07 -1.18 20.27
CA LYS A 152 -6.21 -2.04 21.45
C LYS A 152 -4.92 -2.12 22.24
N GLY A 153 -3.79 -2.23 21.56
CA GLY A 153 -2.48 -2.27 22.20
C GLY A 153 -2.16 -1.00 22.97
N VAL A 154 -2.35 0.17 22.35
CA VAL A 154 -1.96 1.46 22.96
C VAL A 154 -2.94 1.93 24.03
N TRP A 155 -4.25 1.76 23.81
CA TRP A 155 -5.28 2.37 24.66
C TRP A 155 -6.31 1.38 25.23
N GLY A 156 -6.19 0.08 24.95
CA GLY A 156 -7.19 -0.91 25.39
C GLY A 156 -8.56 -0.75 24.73
N ARG A 157 -8.64 0.00 23.63
CA ARG A 157 -9.90 0.41 22.96
C ARG A 157 -9.85 0.14 21.46
N ALA A 158 -11.02 -0.06 20.86
CA ALA A 158 -11.20 -0.33 19.42
C ALA A 158 -12.38 0.44 18.83
N ASP A 159 -12.90 1.45 19.54
CA ASP A 159 -13.92 2.33 19.02
C ASP A 159 -13.36 3.30 17.97
N ARG A 160 -14.28 3.99 17.29
CA ARG A 160 -13.97 4.90 16.17
C ARG A 160 -12.88 5.91 16.51
N GLU A 161 -12.96 6.56 17.66
CA GLU A 161 -12.01 7.61 18.06
C GLU A 161 -10.59 7.05 18.22
N ALA A 162 -10.47 5.85 18.79
CA ALA A 162 -9.18 5.19 18.96
C ALA A 162 -8.58 4.71 17.63
N VAL A 163 -9.40 4.14 16.75
CA VAL A 163 -8.96 3.72 15.42
C VAL A 163 -8.59 4.92 14.55
N GLU A 164 -9.34 6.02 14.65
CA GLU A 164 -9.04 7.27 13.96
C GLU A 164 -7.71 7.87 14.43
N ALA A 165 -7.43 7.86 15.73
CA ALA A 165 -6.13 8.30 16.26
C ALA A 165 -4.95 7.43 15.77
N ILE A 166 -5.12 6.11 15.65
CA ILE A 166 -4.10 5.25 15.00
C ILE A 166 -3.98 5.60 13.51
N SER A 167 -5.09 5.80 12.81
CA SER A 167 -5.09 6.16 11.39
C SER A 167 -4.28 7.43 11.15
N VAL A 168 -4.42 8.45 12.00
CA VAL A 168 -3.58 9.66 11.94
C VAL A 168 -2.10 9.30 12.04
N CYS A 169 -1.73 8.42 12.97
CA CYS A 169 -0.35 8.01 13.19
C CYS A 169 0.25 7.22 12.02
N VAL A 170 -0.49 6.30 11.42
CA VAL A 170 0.06 5.36 10.42
C VAL A 170 -0.31 5.67 8.97
N VAL A 171 -1.23 6.62 8.74
CA VAL A 171 -1.65 7.07 7.41
C VAL A 171 -1.34 8.54 7.20
N ASP A 172 -1.93 9.43 8.00
CA ASP A 172 -1.93 10.86 7.69
C ASP A 172 -0.56 11.50 7.90
N ILE A 173 0.10 11.21 9.02
CA ILE A 173 1.45 11.72 9.30
C ILE A 173 2.49 11.19 8.30
N PRO A 174 2.61 9.86 8.05
CA PRO A 174 3.51 9.34 7.03
C PRO A 174 3.22 9.95 5.65
N THR A 175 1.96 10.04 5.24
CA THR A 175 1.59 10.64 3.96
C THR A 175 2.01 12.10 3.88
N GLY A 176 1.78 12.89 4.93
CA GLY A 176 2.13 14.31 4.96
C GLY A 176 3.64 14.57 4.85
N ILE A 177 4.47 13.68 5.42
CA ILE A 177 5.94 13.83 5.41
C ILE A 177 6.55 13.23 4.14
N LEU A 178 6.12 12.03 3.75
CA LEU A 178 6.82 11.21 2.76
C LEU A 178 6.31 11.40 1.34
N ARG A 179 5.01 11.70 1.16
CA ARG A 179 4.37 11.71 -0.17
C ARG A 179 5.13 12.58 -1.16
N ARG A 180 5.52 13.80 -0.76
CA ARG A 180 6.25 14.71 -1.64
C ARG A 180 7.60 14.12 -2.07
N LEU A 181 8.35 13.56 -1.13
CA LEU A 181 9.67 12.97 -1.41
C LEU A 181 9.53 11.80 -2.38
N ILE A 182 8.59 10.88 -2.11
CA ILE A 182 8.33 9.70 -2.94
C ILE A 182 7.91 10.12 -4.35
N LEU A 183 7.01 11.08 -4.51
CA LEU A 183 6.54 11.51 -5.82
C LEU A 183 7.60 12.28 -6.63
N GLU A 184 8.51 12.98 -5.95
CA GLU A 184 9.67 13.64 -6.55
C GLU A 184 10.83 12.66 -6.80
N ASP A 185 10.66 11.36 -6.57
CA ASP A 185 11.70 10.32 -6.67
C ASP A 185 12.95 10.63 -5.82
N ARG A 186 12.70 11.24 -4.65
CA ARG A 186 13.74 11.59 -3.68
C ARG A 186 13.83 10.52 -2.61
N GLU A 187 15.06 10.24 -2.20
CA GLU A 187 15.34 9.37 -1.07
C GLU A 187 14.63 9.86 0.20
N VAL A 188 14.04 8.94 0.96
CA VAL A 188 13.51 9.21 2.29
C VAL A 188 14.67 9.27 3.28
N ASP A 189 15.25 10.48 3.38
CA ASP A 189 16.46 10.74 4.16
C ASP A 189 16.26 10.44 5.68
N PRO A 190 17.37 10.22 6.42
CA PRO A 190 17.31 9.93 7.85
C PRO A 190 16.59 10.99 8.69
N ALA A 191 16.71 12.28 8.35
CA ALA A 191 16.05 13.35 9.10
C ALA A 191 14.53 13.31 8.89
N SER A 192 14.06 12.95 7.70
CA SER A 192 12.64 12.73 7.42
C SER A 192 12.08 11.55 8.22
N ARG A 193 12.84 10.46 8.36
CA ARG A 193 12.48 9.32 9.23
C ARG A 193 12.42 9.71 10.71
N THR A 194 13.42 10.45 11.21
CA THR A 194 13.43 10.94 12.59
C THR A 194 12.25 11.87 12.88
N ARG A 195 11.88 12.77 11.94
CA ARG A 195 10.70 13.64 12.10
C ARG A 195 9.42 12.83 12.15
N LEU A 196 9.28 11.83 11.28
CA LEU A 196 8.13 10.93 11.25
C LEU A 196 8.00 10.17 12.58
N GLU A 197 9.07 9.53 13.04
CA GLU A 197 9.10 8.85 14.33
C GLU A 197 8.70 9.80 15.47
N ALA A 198 9.30 10.98 15.56
CA ALA A 198 9.01 11.94 16.61
C ALA A 198 7.55 12.41 16.61
N ALA A 199 6.99 12.70 15.43
CA ALA A 199 5.59 13.11 15.28
C ALA A 199 4.63 11.99 15.72
N VAL A 200 4.87 10.76 15.29
CA VAL A 200 4.04 9.60 15.63
C VAL A 200 4.12 9.31 17.13
N ARG A 201 5.33 9.33 17.72
CA ARG A 201 5.50 9.16 19.17
C ARG A 201 4.74 10.22 19.95
N ALA A 202 4.80 11.48 19.53
CA ALA A 202 4.09 12.57 20.20
C ALA A 202 2.58 12.36 20.16
N VAL A 203 2.00 12.08 18.98
CA VAL A 203 0.54 11.88 18.85
C VAL A 203 0.07 10.64 19.60
N ALA A 204 0.82 9.53 19.58
CA ALA A 204 0.47 8.30 20.30
C ALA A 204 0.49 8.44 21.84
N THR A 205 1.01 9.56 22.39
CA THR A 205 0.91 9.87 23.82
C THR A 205 -0.44 10.48 24.20
N LEU A 206 -1.15 11.06 23.24
CA LEU A 206 -2.44 11.72 23.44
C LEU A 206 -3.55 10.68 23.39
N SER A 207 -4.19 10.43 24.54
CA SER A 207 -5.34 9.54 24.58
C SER A 207 -6.48 10.11 23.73
N PRO A 208 -7.10 9.29 22.84
CA PRO A 208 -8.25 9.73 22.05
C PRO A 208 -9.42 10.07 22.97
N PRO A 209 -10.32 10.98 22.53
CA PRO A 209 -11.50 11.34 23.30
C PRO A 209 -12.35 10.10 23.65
N PRO A 210 -13.18 10.18 24.70
CA PRO A 210 -14.13 9.11 24.98
C PRO A 210 -15.06 8.90 23.78
N PRO A 211 -15.56 7.67 23.56
CA PRO A 211 -16.39 7.39 22.40
C PRO A 211 -17.66 8.24 22.45
N THR A 212 -18.01 8.85 21.34
CA THR A 212 -19.27 9.60 21.22
C THR A 212 -20.43 8.62 21.42
N ARG A 213 -21.23 8.84 22.47
CA ARG A 213 -22.47 8.06 22.69
C ARG A 213 -23.47 8.44 21.61
N THR A 214 -23.59 7.64 20.56
CA THR A 214 -24.69 7.79 19.61
C THR A 214 -25.98 7.48 20.37
N SER A 215 -26.76 8.51 20.72
CA SER A 215 -28.13 8.31 21.18
C SER A 215 -28.90 7.68 20.02
N ARG A 216 -29.15 6.37 20.09
CA ARG A 216 -30.18 5.75 19.28
C ARG A 216 -31.51 6.37 19.72
N SER A 217 -32.00 7.37 19.00
CA SER A 217 -33.42 7.71 19.08
C SER A 217 -34.17 6.54 18.46
N ASN A 218 -34.80 5.72 19.30
CA ASN A 218 -35.85 4.84 18.82
C ASN A 218 -36.97 5.73 18.27
N SER A 219 -37.28 5.57 16.99
CA SER A 219 -38.55 5.96 16.37
C SER A 219 -38.99 4.79 15.50
#